data_AF-A0A2D4PHY1-F1
#
_entry.id   AF-A0A2D4PHY1-F1
#
_cell.length_a   1.000
_cell.length_b   1.000
_cell.length_c   1.000
_cell.angle_alpha   90.00
_cell.angle_beta   90.00
_cell.angle_gamma   90.00
#
_symmetry.space_group_name_H-M   'P 1'
#
loop_
_entity.id
_entity.type
_entity.pdbx_description
1 polymer ?
#
loop_
_entity_poly.entity_id
_entity_poly.type
_entity_poly.pdbx_seq_one_letter_code
_entity_poly.pdbx_strand_id
1 'polypeptide(L)'
;MDKEMTSMGKHEVFTSMTLPEGSKAVGCKWVCKKKVLRNNEVQYKARLVAQGFSQMKNVHYDEVFVPTVKSENIRLVLALAAAHGHKIWHFEITTAFLNAELEEEIYMV
;
A
#
# COMPACT_ATOMS: atom_id res chain seq x y z
N MET A 1 16.93 0.46 2.05
CA MET A 1 15.96 0.79 3.12
C MET A 1 15.80 2.30 3.19
N ASP A 2 16.91 3.05 3.16
CA ASP A 2 16.93 4.51 3.18
C ASP A 2 15.98 5.17 2.17
N LYS A 3 15.96 4.71 0.91
CA LYS A 3 15.03 5.23 -0.11
C LYS A 3 13.56 5.14 0.32
N GLU A 4 13.18 4.04 0.97
CA GLU A 4 11.81 3.86 1.49
C GLU A 4 11.56 4.79 2.66
N MET A 5 12.51 4.88 3.60
CA MET A 5 12.42 5.73 4.79
C MET A 5 12.32 7.23 4.42
N THR A 6 13.12 7.69 3.45
CA THR A 6 13.04 9.05 2.90
C THR A 6 11.69 9.29 2.22
N SER A 7 11.16 8.30 1.49
CA SER A 7 9.83 8.42 0.87
C SER A 7 8.74 8.56 1.93
N MET A 8 8.79 7.76 2.98
CA MET A 8 7.82 7.81 4.08
C MET A 8 7.89 9.15 4.84
N GLY A 9 9.10 9.64 5.12
CA GLY A 9 9.29 10.96 5.73
C GLY A 9 8.76 12.11 4.87
N LYS A 10 8.96 12.04 3.53
CA LYS A 10 8.44 13.06 2.60
C LYS A 10 6.91 13.13 2.55
N HIS A 11 6.24 12.00 2.77
CA HIS A 11 4.77 11.92 2.73
C HIS A 11 4.17 11.91 4.14
N GLU A 12 4.97 12.20 5.18
CA GLU A 12 4.51 12.27 6.58
C GLU A 12 3.70 11.05 7.02
N VAL A 13 4.10 9.86 6.55
CA VAL A 13 3.32 8.61 6.68
C VAL A 13 3.15 8.18 8.14
N PHE A 14 4.13 8.50 9.00
CA PHE A 14 4.07 8.19 10.42
C PHE A 14 4.86 9.22 11.23
N THR A 15 4.52 9.32 12.52
CA THR A 15 5.24 10.15 13.49
C THR A 15 5.91 9.27 14.53
N SER A 16 7.14 9.61 14.91
CA SER A 16 7.84 8.94 16.01
C SER A 16 7.26 9.38 17.35
N MET A 17 6.84 8.43 18.19
CA MET A 17 6.29 8.71 19.51
C MET A 17 6.56 7.57 20.49
N THR A 18 6.37 7.84 21.79
CA THR A 18 6.31 6.80 22.81
C THR A 18 4.94 6.12 22.76
N LEU A 19 4.91 4.79 22.83
CA LEU A 19 3.66 4.02 22.83
C LEU A 19 2.78 4.45 24.01
N PRO A 20 1.53 4.90 23.78
CA PRO A 20 0.62 5.28 24.86
C PRO A 20 0.30 4.11 25.78
N GLU A 21 0.03 4.41 27.05
CA GLU A 21 -0.33 3.38 28.03
C GLU A 21 -1.64 2.69 27.64
N GLY A 22 -1.65 1.35 27.66
CA GLY A 22 -2.80 0.54 27.24
C GLY A 22 -2.89 0.23 25.74
N SER A 23 -2.08 0.89 24.90
CA SER A 23 -2.01 0.61 23.46
C SER A 23 -1.15 -0.62 23.15
N LYS A 24 -1.49 -1.33 22.06
CA LYS A 24 -0.69 -2.45 21.54
C LYS A 24 -0.02 -2.06 20.23
N ALA A 25 1.30 -2.19 20.19
CA ALA A 25 2.06 -2.02 18.96
C ALA A 25 2.09 -3.32 18.15
N VAL A 26 1.95 -3.18 16.83
CA VAL A 26 2.15 -4.25 15.85
C VAL A 26 3.64 -4.28 15.48
N GLY A 27 4.27 -5.45 15.49
CA GLY A 27 5.65 -5.56 15.03
C GLY A 27 5.79 -5.16 13.56
N CYS A 28 6.98 -4.77 13.12
CA CYS A 28 7.27 -4.51 11.72
C CYS A 28 8.42 -5.39 11.21
N LYS A 29 8.53 -5.51 9.88
CA LYS A 29 9.69 -6.15 9.25
C LYS A 29 10.03 -5.52 7.92
N TRP A 30 11.30 -5.61 7.56
CA TRP A 30 11.75 -5.28 6.21
C TRP A 30 11.55 -6.45 5.26
N VAL A 31 10.89 -6.18 4.14
CA VAL A 31 10.76 -7.12 3.02
C VAL A 31 11.59 -6.59 1.86
N CYS A 32 12.64 -7.34 1.51
CA CYS A 32 13.54 -7.01 0.41
C CYS A 32 13.26 -7.93 -0.79
N LYS A 33 13.17 -7.36 -1.99
CA LYS A 33 12.96 -8.10 -3.24
C LYS A 33 13.87 -7.58 -4.33
N LYS A 34 14.59 -8.49 -4.98
CA LYS A 34 15.31 -8.25 -6.24
C LYS A 34 14.32 -8.33 -7.40
N LYS A 35 14.28 -7.30 -8.24
CA LYS A 35 13.49 -7.26 -9.48
C LYS A 35 14.46 -7.11 -10.65
N VAL A 36 14.39 -8.05 -11.59
CA VAL A 36 15.06 -7.91 -12.89
C VAL A 36 14.06 -7.21 -13.82
N LEU A 37 14.49 -6.11 -14.42
CA LEU A 37 13.68 -5.30 -15.33
C LEU A 37 13.79 -5.85 -16.76
N ARG A 38 12.90 -5.38 -17.65
CA ARG A 38 12.85 -5.84 -19.06
C ARG A 38 14.13 -5.54 -19.84
N ASN A 39 14.88 -4.52 -19.43
CA ASN A 39 16.19 -4.13 -19.97
C ASN A 39 17.37 -4.85 -19.30
N ASN A 40 17.13 -5.95 -18.56
CA ASN A 40 18.11 -6.68 -17.75
C ASN A 40 18.74 -5.91 -16.59
N GLU A 41 18.28 -4.69 -16.29
CA GLU A 41 18.73 -3.97 -15.11
C GLU A 41 18.18 -4.62 -13.83
N VAL A 42 18.99 -4.59 -12.78
CA VAL A 42 18.64 -5.13 -11.47
C VAL A 42 18.24 -3.98 -10.55
N GLN A 43 17.00 -4.03 -10.06
CA GLN A 43 16.49 -3.12 -9.04
C GLN A 43 16.26 -3.86 -7.73
N TYR A 44 16.80 -3.34 -6.64
CA TYR A 44 16.50 -3.80 -5.29
C TYR A 44 15.39 -2.93 -4.69
N LYS A 45 14.29 -3.55 -4.27
CA LYS A 45 13.19 -2.88 -3.56
C LYS A 45 13.16 -3.36 -2.11
N ALA A 46 13.11 -2.42 -1.18
CA ALA A 46 12.87 -2.69 0.24
C ALA A 46 11.53 -2.04 0.63
N ARG A 47 10.74 -2.73 1.45
CA ARG A 47 9.49 -2.21 2.00
C ARG A 47 9.46 -2.47 3.50
N LEU A 48 9.02 -1.49 4.26
CA LEU A 48 8.67 -1.68 5.66
C LEU A 48 7.23 -2.16 5.72
N VAL A 49 6.97 -3.28 6.39
CA VAL A 49 5.66 -3.93 6.41
C VAL A 49 5.26 -4.22 7.85
N ALA A 50 4.07 -3.75 8.25
CA ALA A 50 3.46 -4.11 9.51
C ALA A 50 3.15 -5.62 9.54
N GLN A 51 3.36 -6.24 10.69
CA GLN A 51 3.04 -7.64 10.96
C GLN A 51 1.55 -7.81 11.25
N GLY A 52 0.70 -7.43 10.29
CA GLY A 52 -0.77 -7.40 10.44
C GLY A 52 -1.43 -8.74 10.80
N PHE A 53 -0.69 -9.86 10.82
CA PHE A 53 -1.20 -11.13 11.35
C PHE A 53 -1.52 -11.08 12.85
N SER A 54 -1.04 -10.07 13.58
CA SER A 54 -1.42 -9.83 14.98
C SER A 54 -2.75 -9.08 15.14
N GLN A 55 -3.33 -8.57 14.04
CA GLN A 55 -4.62 -7.89 14.06
C GLN A 55 -5.77 -8.91 14.18
N MET A 56 -6.86 -8.48 14.82
CA MET A 56 -8.02 -9.31 15.14
C MET A 56 -9.25 -8.59 14.59
N LYS A 57 -10.05 -9.30 13.81
CA LYS A 57 -11.30 -8.78 13.24
C LYS A 57 -12.25 -8.34 14.37
N ASN A 58 -12.93 -7.20 14.18
CA ASN A 58 -13.82 -6.54 15.15
C ASN A 58 -13.12 -6.02 16.42
N VAL A 59 -11.78 -6.00 16.44
CA VAL A 59 -10.99 -5.39 17.52
C VAL A 59 -10.04 -4.36 16.94
N HIS A 60 -9.35 -4.72 15.85
CA HIS A 60 -8.33 -3.90 15.22
C HIS A 60 -8.72 -3.44 13.80
N TYR A 61 -9.78 -4.01 13.22
CA TYR A 61 -10.36 -3.61 11.95
C TYR A 61 -11.77 -4.21 11.80
N ASP A 62 -12.65 -3.51 11.09
CA ASP A 62 -14.01 -3.99 10.81
C ASP A 62 -14.13 -4.61 9.40
N GLU A 63 -13.39 -4.06 8.42
CA GLU A 63 -13.34 -4.56 7.05
C GLU A 63 -11.90 -4.77 6.56
N VAL A 64 -11.71 -5.78 5.69
CA VAL A 64 -10.42 -6.04 4.98
C VAL A 64 -10.52 -5.71 3.49
N PHE A 65 -11.58 -5.02 3.08
CA PHE A 65 -11.83 -4.73 1.68
C PHE A 65 -10.88 -3.64 1.20
N VAL A 66 -9.78 -4.07 0.58
CA VAL A 66 -9.04 -3.19 -0.32
C VAL A 66 -9.98 -2.86 -1.49
N PRO A 67 -10.20 -1.58 -1.85
CA PRO A 67 -11.06 -1.19 -2.97
C PRO A 67 -10.43 -1.62 -4.29
N THR A 68 -10.53 -2.91 -4.59
CA THR A 68 -10.02 -3.52 -5.81
C THR A 68 -11.16 -3.58 -6.80
N VAL A 69 -11.00 -2.89 -7.92
CA VAL A 69 -12.01 -2.92 -8.97
C VAL A 69 -12.17 -4.36 -9.48
N LYS A 70 -13.42 -4.80 -9.65
CA LYS A 70 -13.74 -6.13 -10.18
C LYS A 70 -13.32 -6.24 -11.64
N SER A 71 -12.86 -7.42 -12.05
CA SER A 71 -12.42 -7.66 -13.44
C SER A 71 -13.54 -7.44 -14.45
N GLU A 72 -14.77 -7.72 -14.05
CA GLU A 72 -16.00 -7.51 -14.79
C GLU A 72 -16.20 -6.02 -15.13
N ASN A 73 -15.95 -5.15 -14.16
CA ASN A 73 -16.09 -3.70 -14.33
C ASN A 73 -15.00 -3.17 -15.28
N ILE A 74 -13.76 -3.65 -15.17
CA ILE A 74 -12.70 -3.30 -16.13
C ILE A 74 -13.10 -3.71 -17.54
N ARG A 75 -13.57 -4.95 -17.72
CA ARG A 75 -14.03 -5.46 -19.03
C ARG A 75 -15.17 -4.62 -19.60
N LEU A 76 -16.13 -4.21 -18.77
CA LEU A 76 -17.23 -3.34 -19.18
C LEU A 76 -16.71 -1.99 -19.69
N VAL A 77 -15.83 -1.33 -18.94
CA VAL A 77 -15.24 -0.04 -19.35
C VAL A 77 -14.46 -0.18 -20.66
N LEU A 78 -13.69 -1.26 -20.81
CA LEU A 78 -12.96 -1.57 -22.05
C LEU A 78 -13.91 -1.80 -23.24
N ALA A 79 -14.99 -2.54 -23.04
CA ALA A 79 -15.98 -2.82 -24.07
C ALA A 79 -16.70 -1.54 -24.54
N LEU A 80 -17.09 -0.67 -23.60
CA LEU A 80 -17.69 0.63 -23.91
C LEU A 80 -16.73 1.53 -24.69
N ALA A 81 -15.47 1.60 -24.25
CA ALA A 81 -14.46 2.38 -24.94
C ALA A 81 -14.24 1.88 -26.37
N ALA A 82 -14.17 0.56 -26.57
CA ALA A 82 -14.03 -0.04 -27.89
C ALA A 82 -15.24 0.24 -28.79
N ALA A 83 -16.46 0.10 -28.25
CA ALA A 83 -17.70 0.35 -28.99
C ALA A 83 -17.85 1.82 -29.43
N HIS A 84 -17.33 2.76 -28.63
CA HIS A 84 -17.44 4.19 -28.89
C HIS A 84 -16.17 4.81 -29.51
N GLY A 85 -15.16 3.99 -29.84
CA GLY A 85 -13.89 4.46 -30.39
C GLY A 85 -13.08 5.35 -29.43
N HIS A 86 -13.29 5.23 -28.12
CA HIS A 86 -12.56 5.99 -27.12
C HIS A 86 -11.15 5.45 -26.88
N LYS A 87 -10.22 6.35 -26.60
CA LYS A 87 -8.86 6.00 -26.16
C LYS A 87 -8.84 5.83 -24.65
N ILE A 88 -8.17 4.79 -24.18
CA ILE A 88 -7.97 4.54 -22.75
C ILE A 88 -6.53 4.88 -22.39
N TRP A 89 -6.38 5.57 -21.27
CA TRP A 89 -5.10 5.87 -20.65
C TRP A 89 -5.04 5.18 -19.30
N HIS A 90 -3.95 4.47 -19.02
CA HIS A 90 -3.71 3.82 -17.74
C HIS A 90 -2.57 4.52 -17.02
N PHE A 91 -2.82 4.91 -15.76
CA PHE A 91 -1.83 5.55 -14.91
C PHE A 91 -1.66 4.71 -13.64
N GLU A 92 -0.43 4.28 -13.39
CA GLU A 92 -0.05 3.66 -12.12
C GLU A 92 0.49 4.78 -11.22
N ILE A 93 -0.30 5.19 -10.22
CA ILE A 93 0.16 6.18 -9.24
C ILE A 93 1.17 5.47 -8.33
N THR A 94 2.42 5.94 -8.38
CA THR A 94 3.43 5.50 -7.43
C THR A 94 3.04 6.02 -6.04
N THR A 95 3.25 5.22 -4.99
CA THR A 95 2.89 5.55 -3.58
C THR A 95 1.41 5.82 -3.30
N ALA A 96 0.47 5.26 -4.09
CA ALA A 96 -0.97 5.39 -3.82
C ALA A 96 -1.36 5.03 -2.37
N PHE A 97 -0.74 4.00 -1.79
CA PHE A 97 -0.96 3.61 -0.38
C PHE A 97 -0.51 4.63 0.65
N LEU A 98 0.46 5.50 0.32
CA LEU A 98 0.95 6.52 1.26
C LEU A 98 0.05 7.76 1.32
N ASN A 99 -0.92 7.88 0.40
CA ASN A 99 -1.85 9.02 0.33
C ASN A 99 -3.25 8.67 0.84
N ALA A 100 -3.48 7.42 1.26
CA ALA A 100 -4.76 7.03 1.84
C ALA A 100 -4.73 7.31 3.35
N GLU A 101 -5.71 8.06 3.84
CA GLU A 101 -5.93 8.21 5.27
C GLU A 101 -6.37 6.87 5.87
N LEU A 102 -5.85 6.54 7.05
CA LEU A 102 -6.30 5.40 7.84
C LEU A 102 -7.41 5.87 8.79
N GLU A 103 -8.51 5.14 8.86
CA GLU A 103 -9.57 5.42 9.83
C GLU A 103 -9.12 5.05 11.25
N GLU A 104 -8.30 4.01 11.38
CA GLU A 104 -7.79 3.53 12.66
C GLU A 104 -6.36 4.00 12.95
N GLU A 105 -6.09 4.28 14.24
CA GLU A 105 -4.75 4.58 14.73
C GLU A 105 -3.97 3.28 14.99
N ILE A 106 -2.83 3.12 14.31
CA ILE A 106 -1.99 1.91 14.40
C ILE A 106 -0.60 2.30 14.90
N TYR A 107 -0.15 1.65 15.99
CA TYR A 107 1.22 1.76 16.47
C TYR A 107 2.09 0.64 15.92
N MET A 108 3.32 0.95 15.51
CA MET A 108 4.28 -0.03 15.00
C MET A 108 5.58 -0.02 15.82
N VAL A 109 6.19 -1.20 15.99
CA VAL A 109 7.50 -1.40 16.64
C VAL A 109 8.46 -2.20 15.78
#